data_AF-A0A7S5YLR8-F1
#
_entry.id   AF-A0A7S5YLR8-F1
#
_cell.length_a   1.000
_cell.length_b   1.000
_cell.length_c   1.000
_cell.angle_alpha   90.00
_cell.angle_beta   90.00
_cell.angle_gamma   90.00
#
_symmetry.space_group_name_H-M   'P 1'
#
loop_
_entity.id
_entity.type
_entity.pdbx_description
1 polymer ?
#
loop_
_entity_poly.entity_id
_entity_poly.type
_entity_poly.pdbx_seq_one_letter_code
_entity_poly.pdbx_strand_id
1 'polypeptide(L)'
;GSCTVKTCWMRLPLFKIVGDNLKDRFDGASRVMISNSDRIRGSGNAIISNSASNFVHGPRSGLGRRQRYSFQLKPYNPEHKPPGLKDLVYLEPSPQFCDKNPKLGILGTQGRQCNDTSIGVDGCDLMCCGRGY
;
A
#
# COMPACT_ATOMS: atom_id res chain seq x y z
N GLY A 1 -38.34 -26.24 7.17
CA GLY A 1 -39.06 -25.22 6.40
C GLY A 1 -38.70 -25.35 4.94
N SER A 2 -39.69 -25.35 4.05
CA SER A 2 -39.47 -25.37 2.60
C SER A 2 -38.89 -24.02 2.17
N CYS A 3 -37.72 -24.00 1.53
CA CYS A 3 -37.06 -22.78 1.06
C CYS A 3 -37.72 -22.15 -0.19
N THR A 4 -39.05 -22.24 -0.32
CA THR A 4 -39.82 -21.78 -1.48
C THR A 4 -39.86 -20.26 -1.62
N VAL A 5 -39.71 -19.51 -0.51
CA VAL A 5 -39.50 -18.06 -0.52
C VAL A 5 -38.22 -17.75 0.24
N LYS A 6 -37.33 -16.96 -0.36
CA LYS A 6 -36.07 -16.53 0.25
C LYS A 6 -35.96 -15.01 0.23
N THR A 7 -35.60 -14.46 1.38
CA THR A 7 -35.20 -13.05 1.52
C THR A 7 -33.70 -13.01 1.74
N CYS A 8 -32.98 -12.21 0.96
CA CYS A 8 -31.53 -12.09 1.03
C CYS A 8 -31.13 -10.65 1.38
N TRP A 9 -30.03 -10.50 2.11
CA TRP A 9 -29.38 -9.20 2.38
C TRP A 9 -27.87 -9.34 2.26
N MET A 10 -27.19 -8.22 2.00
CA MET A 10 -25.73 -8.20 1.97
C MET A 10 -25.18 -8.39 3.39
N ARG A 11 -24.11 -9.19 3.50
CA ARG A 11 -23.39 -9.41 4.75
C ARG A 11 -21.90 -9.39 4.49
N LEU A 12 -21.15 -8.82 5.43
CA LEU A 12 -19.69 -8.91 5.41
C LEU A 12 -19.23 -10.35 5.65
N PRO A 13 -18.16 -10.80 4.96
CA PRO A 13 -17.53 -12.08 5.27
C PRO A 13 -16.91 -12.05 6.67
N LEU A 14 -16.52 -13.22 7.16
CA LEU A 14 -15.70 -13.33 8.36
C LEU A 14 -14.38 -12.58 8.14
N PHE A 15 -13.90 -11.86 9.16
CA PHE A 15 -12.68 -11.06 9.04
C PHE A 15 -11.45 -11.90 8.69
N LYS A 16 -11.42 -13.18 9.09
CA LYS A 16 -10.38 -14.12 8.68
C LYS A 16 -10.23 -14.19 7.15
N ILE A 17 -11.33 -14.24 6.41
CA ILE A 17 -11.31 -14.29 4.93
C ILE A 17 -10.71 -13.00 4.35
N VAL A 18 -10.99 -11.87 4.99
CA VAL A 18 -10.41 -10.58 4.61
C VAL A 18 -8.89 -10.57 4.89
N GLY A 19 -8.48 -11.08 6.05
CA GLY A 19 -7.08 -11.22 6.43
C GLY A 19 -6.31 -12.13 5.47
N ASP A 20 -6.87 -13.29 5.13
CA ASP A 20 -6.28 -14.23 4.17
C ASP A 20 -6.13 -13.56 2.78
N ASN A 21 -7.14 -12.82 2.29
CA ASN A 21 -7.04 -12.09 1.02
C ASN A 21 -5.97 -10.99 1.03
N LEU A 22 -5.82 -10.29 2.16
CA LEU A 22 -4.79 -9.26 2.30
C LEU A 22 -3.39 -9.87 2.45
N LYS A 23 -3.28 -11.05 3.08
CA LYS A 23 -2.03 -11.79 3.19
C LYS A 23 -1.51 -12.22 1.82
N ASP A 24 -2.38 -12.73 0.95
CA ASP A 24 -2.02 -13.07 -0.44
C ASP A 24 -1.48 -11.83 -1.19
N ARG A 25 -2.11 -10.66 -0.99
CA ARG A 25 -1.67 -9.40 -1.60
C ARG A 25 -0.37 -8.88 -1.00
N PHE A 26 -0.09 -9.19 0.27
CA PHE A 26 1.17 -8.85 0.92
C PHE A 26 2.32 -9.67 0.33
N ASP A 27 2.10 -10.97 0.11
CA ASP A 27 3.10 -11.86 -0.49
C ASP A 27 3.39 -11.51 -1.96
N GLY A 28 2.41 -10.92 -2.66
CA GLY A 28 2.54 -10.40 -4.02
C GLY A 28 2.77 -8.88 -4.12
N ALA A 29 3.14 -8.19 -3.04
CA ALA A 29 3.24 -6.74 -3.04
C ALA A 29 4.35 -6.23 -3.99
N SER A 30 4.08 -5.15 -4.72
CA SER A 30 5.00 -4.62 -5.73
C SER A 30 5.85 -3.47 -5.19
N ARG A 31 7.16 -3.54 -5.44
CA ARG A 31 8.05 -2.41 -5.16
C ARG A 31 7.87 -1.31 -6.19
N VAL A 32 7.66 -0.08 -5.72
CA VAL A 32 7.45 1.09 -6.56
C VAL A 32 8.43 2.22 -6.23
N MET A 33 8.59 3.15 -7.17
CA MET A 33 9.34 4.38 -7.02
C MET A 33 8.46 5.59 -7.36
N ILE A 34 8.78 6.74 -6.74
CA ILE A 34 8.04 7.98 -6.89
C ILE A 34 8.58 8.75 -8.11
N SER A 35 7.74 8.99 -9.11
CA SER A 35 8.07 9.88 -10.23
C SER A 35 7.58 11.30 -9.93
N ASN A 36 8.50 12.24 -9.71
CA ASN A 36 8.20 13.66 -9.44
C ASN A 36 8.06 14.47 -10.74
N SER A 37 7.28 13.96 -11.69
CA SER A 37 7.17 14.53 -13.04
C SER A 37 6.26 15.78 -13.13
N ASP A 38 5.52 16.11 -12.06
CA ASP A 38 4.53 17.22 -12.08
C ASP A 38 4.99 18.52 -11.42
N ARG A 39 6.25 18.63 -10.97
CA ARG A 39 6.75 19.89 -10.36
C ARG A 39 7.45 20.86 -11.32
N ILE A 40 7.60 20.53 -12.61
CA ILE A 40 8.32 21.37 -13.60
C ILE A 40 7.37 22.06 -14.61
N ARG A 41 6.12 22.36 -14.24
CA ARG A 41 5.21 23.17 -15.08
C ARG A 41 4.46 24.26 -14.32
N GLY A 42 5.18 25.04 -13.51
CA GLY A 42 4.58 26.17 -12.81
C GLY A 42 5.58 27.19 -12.28
N SER A 43 6.51 27.66 -13.11
CA SER A 43 7.38 28.79 -12.76
C SER A 43 7.58 29.73 -13.96
N GLY A 44 7.00 30.94 -13.85
CA GLY A 44 7.20 32.12 -14.69
C GLY A 44 6.34 32.16 -15.96
N ASN A 45 5.52 33.16 -16.29
CA ASN A 45 5.32 34.52 -15.78
C ASN A 45 3.86 34.92 -16.02
N ALA A 46 3.11 35.23 -14.97
CA ALA A 46 1.89 36.04 -15.09
C ALA A 46 2.11 37.27 -14.22
N ILE A 47 2.66 38.33 -14.83
CA ILE A 47 2.63 39.67 -14.25
C ILE A 47 1.15 40.07 -14.26
N ILE A 48 0.47 39.93 -13.13
CA ILE A 48 -0.91 40.38 -12.98
C ILE A 48 -0.84 41.65 -12.14
N SER A 49 -0.86 42.78 -12.85
CA SER A 49 -1.11 44.11 -12.29
C SER A 49 -2.40 44.09 -11.47
N ASN A 50 -2.37 44.61 -10.24
CA ASN A 50 -3.56 44.74 -9.41
C ASN A 50 -4.56 45.66 -10.11
N SER A 51 -5.66 45.10 -10.58
CA SER A 51 -6.85 45.85 -10.97
C SER A 51 -8.05 45.15 -10.34
N ALA A 52 -8.56 45.78 -9.28
CA ALA A 52 -9.76 45.37 -8.58
C ALA A 52 -10.93 45.24 -9.58
N SER A 53 -11.54 44.06 -9.65
CA SER A 53 -12.80 43.86 -10.35
C SER A 53 -13.73 43.03 -9.47
N ASN A 54 -14.66 43.73 -8.82
CA ASN A 54 -15.84 43.14 -8.18
C ASN A 54 -16.79 42.68 -9.29
N PHE A 55 -16.94 41.39 -9.50
CA PHE A 55 -18.10 40.85 -10.21
C PHE A 55 -18.63 39.58 -9.53
N VAL A 56 -19.86 39.71 -9.06
CA VAL A 56 -20.76 38.64 -8.61
C VAL A 56 -21.39 38.03 -9.87
N HIS A 57 -21.37 36.70 -9.95
CA HIS A 57 -21.96 35.82 -10.99
C HIS A 57 -21.11 35.52 -12.24
N GLY A 58 -20.45 34.37 -12.18
CA GLY A 58 -20.00 33.56 -13.32
C GLY A 58 -19.93 32.09 -12.90
N PRO A 59 -20.19 31.11 -13.80
CA PRO A 59 -20.18 29.71 -13.43
C PRO A 59 -18.77 29.36 -12.96
N ARG A 60 -18.65 28.78 -11.76
CA ARG A 60 -17.41 28.17 -11.28
C ARG A 60 -17.12 26.97 -12.19
N SER A 61 -16.51 27.22 -13.35
CA SER A 61 -15.69 26.24 -14.04
C SER A 61 -14.62 25.84 -13.03
N GLY A 62 -14.86 24.68 -12.41
CA GLY A 62 -14.09 24.20 -11.29
C GLY A 62 -12.62 24.26 -11.64
N LEU A 63 -11.91 25.15 -10.95
CA LEU A 63 -10.46 25.09 -10.80
C LEU A 63 -10.15 23.63 -10.49
N GLY A 64 -9.60 22.94 -11.51
CA GLY A 64 -9.42 21.50 -11.50
C GLY A 64 -8.85 21.10 -10.15
N ARG A 65 -9.48 20.11 -9.52
CA ARG A 65 -9.00 19.51 -8.28
C ARG A 65 -7.51 19.29 -8.46
N ARG A 66 -6.69 20.19 -7.92
CA ARG A 66 -5.24 20.05 -7.91
C ARG A 66 -5.02 18.74 -7.18
N GLN A 67 -4.67 17.71 -7.95
CA GLN A 67 -4.29 16.41 -7.45
C GLN A 67 -3.03 16.63 -6.63
N ARG A 68 -3.19 17.04 -5.36
CA ARG A 68 -2.08 17.34 -4.44
C ARG A 68 -1.19 16.12 -4.17
N TYR A 69 -1.57 14.96 -4.69
CA TYR A 69 -0.86 13.70 -4.57
C TYR A 69 -0.65 13.01 -5.93
N SER A 70 -0.45 13.75 -7.03
CA SER A 70 -0.04 13.15 -8.31
C SER A 70 1.44 12.75 -8.33
N PHE A 71 1.90 12.01 -7.31
CA PHE A 71 3.10 11.21 -7.51
C PHE A 71 2.68 9.95 -8.25
N GLN A 72 3.11 9.80 -9.50
CA GLN A 72 2.88 8.58 -10.24
C GLN A 72 3.81 7.50 -9.71
N LEU A 73 3.24 6.47 -9.09
CA LEU A 73 3.97 5.27 -8.68
C LEU A 73 4.35 4.49 -9.94
N LYS A 74 5.64 4.31 -10.15
CA LYS A 74 6.17 3.45 -11.21
C LYS A 74 6.73 2.17 -10.60
N PRO A 75 6.56 1.00 -11.23
CA PRO A 75 7.25 -0.22 -10.81
C PRO A 75 8.75 0.03 -10.72
N TYR A 76 9.40 -0.49 -9.68
CA TYR A 76 10.86 -0.41 -9.55
C TYR A 76 11.58 -1.19 -10.67
N ASN A 77 11.01 -2.32 -11.08
CA ASN A 77 11.47 -3.10 -12.24
C ASN A 77 10.50 -2.89 -13.42
N PRO A 78 10.94 -2.41 -14.60
CA PRO A 78 10.07 -2.14 -15.75
C PRO A 78 9.36 -3.38 -16.33
N GLU A 79 9.92 -4.58 -16.12
CA GLU A 79 9.32 -5.83 -16.60
C GLU A 79 8.18 -6.34 -15.70
N HIS A 80 8.01 -5.75 -14.51
CA HIS A 80 6.94 -6.14 -13.61
C HIS A 80 5.63 -5.45 -13.99
N LYS A 81 4.53 -6.20 -13.86
CA LYS A 81 3.18 -5.66 -14.07
C LYS A 81 2.95 -4.45 -13.15
N PRO A 82 2.40 -3.33 -13.68
CA PRO A 82 2.05 -2.20 -12.84
C PRO A 82 0.96 -2.59 -11.82
N PRO A 83 1.05 -2.10 -10.57
CA PRO A 83 0.07 -2.44 -9.54
C PRO A 83 -1.30 -1.86 -9.86
N GLY A 84 -2.35 -2.66 -9.62
CA GLY A 84 -3.73 -2.23 -9.71
C GLY A 84 -4.23 -1.54 -8.43
N LEU A 85 -5.47 -1.04 -8.47
CA LEU A 85 -6.10 -0.31 -7.35
C LEU A 85 -6.27 -1.15 -6.06
N LYS A 86 -6.24 -2.48 -6.18
CA LYS A 86 -6.41 -3.39 -5.04
C LYS A 86 -5.07 -3.97 -4.56
N ASP A 87 -3.97 -3.69 -5.24
CA ASP A 87 -2.68 -4.32 -4.95
C ASP A 87 -1.94 -3.53 -3.88
N LEU A 88 -1.15 -4.24 -3.06
CA LEU A 88 -0.30 -3.60 -2.07
C LEU A 88 1.04 -3.21 -2.72
N VAL A 89 1.56 -2.06 -2.33
CA VAL A 89 2.83 -1.52 -2.84
C VAL A 89 3.74 -1.10 -1.69
N TYR A 90 5.04 -1.16 -1.91
CA TYR A 90 6.05 -0.70 -0.96
C TYR A 90 7.18 0.07 -1.65
N LEU A 91 7.82 0.97 -0.91
CA LEU A 91 8.92 1.81 -1.41
C LEU A 91 10.28 1.22 -1.01
N GLU A 92 10.40 0.86 0.26
CA GLU A 92 11.65 0.45 0.90
C GLU A 92 11.62 -1.03 1.29
N PRO A 93 12.70 -1.79 1.04
CA PRO A 93 12.81 -3.18 1.47
C PRO A 93 12.66 -3.32 2.99
N SER A 94 12.04 -4.42 3.42
CA SER A 94 11.92 -4.72 4.85
C SER A 94 13.27 -5.02 5.49
N PRO A 95 13.50 -4.62 6.75
CA PRO A 95 14.72 -4.95 7.48
C PRO A 95 14.77 -6.45 7.82
N GLN A 96 15.92 -6.90 8.32
CA GLN A 96 16.08 -8.25 8.89
C GLN A 96 15.43 -8.30 10.28
N PHE A 97 14.59 -9.30 10.53
CA PHE A 97 13.84 -9.45 11.79
C PHE A 97 14.42 -10.50 12.75
N CYS A 98 15.47 -11.22 12.34
CA CYS A 98 16.08 -12.31 13.09
C CYS A 98 16.66 -11.87 14.43
N ASP A 99 17.37 -10.73 14.43
CA ASP A 99 18.11 -10.22 15.58
C ASP A 99 17.40 -9.01 16.18
N LYS A 100 17.56 -8.86 17.49
CA LYS A 100 17.00 -7.72 18.22
C LYS A 100 17.68 -6.44 17.78
N ASN A 101 16.89 -5.50 17.27
CA ASN A 101 17.33 -4.15 16.95
C ASN A 101 16.39 -3.10 17.58
N PRO A 102 16.74 -2.58 18.78
CA PRO A 102 15.90 -1.61 19.49
C PRO A 102 15.67 -0.30 18.73
N LYS A 103 16.59 0.10 17.85
CA LYS A 103 16.46 1.35 17.06
C LYS A 103 15.32 1.27 16.05
N LEU A 104 15.04 0.07 15.54
CA LEU A 104 13.96 -0.20 14.59
C LEU A 104 12.73 -0.85 15.25
N GLY A 105 12.73 -1.00 16.59
CA GLY A 105 11.66 -1.68 17.32
C GLY A 105 11.58 -3.20 17.06
N ILE A 106 12.64 -3.80 16.52
CA ILE A 106 12.69 -5.22 16.17
C ILE A 106 13.11 -6.01 17.42
N LEU A 107 12.27 -6.93 17.87
CA LEU A 107 12.53 -7.74 19.07
C LEU A 107 13.44 -8.95 18.80
N GLY A 108 13.59 -9.37 17.56
CA GLY A 108 14.24 -10.63 17.18
C GLY A 108 13.25 -11.81 17.20
N THR A 109 13.74 -12.98 16.74
CA THR A 109 12.95 -14.22 16.71
C THR A 109 13.32 -15.23 17.79
N GLN A 110 14.32 -14.93 18.63
CA GLN A 110 14.75 -15.82 19.72
C GLN A 110 13.61 -16.11 20.71
N GLY A 111 13.45 -17.38 21.10
CA GLY A 111 12.41 -17.83 22.04
C GLY A 111 11.00 -17.91 21.45
N ARG A 112 10.84 -17.71 20.14
CA ARG A 112 9.55 -17.92 19.46
C ARG A 112 9.34 -19.41 19.19
N GLN A 113 8.10 -19.87 19.35
CA GLN A 113 7.70 -21.19 18.93
C GLN A 113 7.73 -21.30 17.40
N CYS A 114 8.18 -22.44 16.89
CA CYS A 114 8.23 -22.77 15.48
C CYS A 114 7.74 -24.21 15.24
N ASN A 115 7.50 -24.55 13.98
CA ASN A 115 7.09 -25.87 13.53
C ASN A 115 8.25 -26.55 12.78
N ASP A 116 8.75 -27.68 13.26
CA ASP A 116 9.90 -28.39 12.67
C ASP A 116 9.56 -29.06 11.32
N THR A 117 8.29 -29.40 11.11
CA THR A 117 7.81 -30.00 9.85
C THR A 117 7.50 -28.99 8.75
N SER A 118 7.38 -27.70 9.08
CA SER A 118 7.03 -26.68 8.10
C SER A 118 8.26 -26.14 7.38
N ILE A 119 8.15 -26.02 6.06
CA ILE A 119 9.13 -25.31 5.20
C ILE A 119 8.83 -23.81 5.09
N GLY A 120 7.70 -23.36 5.64
CA GLY A 120 7.20 -21.99 5.53
C GLY A 120 7.80 -21.06 6.58
N VAL A 121 7.25 -19.84 6.66
CA VAL A 121 7.70 -18.82 7.62
C VAL A 121 7.48 -19.19 9.08
N ASP A 122 6.63 -20.19 9.36
CA ASP A 122 6.45 -20.81 10.68
C ASP A 122 7.43 -21.95 10.95
N GLY A 123 8.17 -22.38 9.92
CA GLY A 123 9.20 -23.39 9.94
C GLY A 123 10.36 -23.01 10.84
N CYS A 124 10.90 -23.95 11.61
CA CYS A 124 12.00 -23.67 12.52
C CYS A 124 13.29 -23.23 11.81
N ASP A 125 13.54 -23.69 10.58
CA ASP A 125 14.68 -23.24 9.77
C ASP A 125 14.64 -21.72 9.50
N LEU A 126 13.44 -21.19 9.20
CA LEU A 126 13.22 -19.77 8.92
C LEU A 126 13.02 -18.95 10.21
N MET A 127 12.23 -19.44 11.15
CA MET A 127 11.97 -18.75 12.43
C MET A 127 13.24 -18.61 13.28
N CYS A 128 14.09 -19.63 13.33
CA CYS A 128 15.35 -19.59 14.08
C CYS A 128 16.52 -19.04 13.26
N CYS A 129 16.28 -18.67 11.99
CA CYS A 129 17.27 -18.09 11.08
C CYS A 129 18.55 -18.93 10.95
N GLY A 130 18.39 -20.25 10.83
CA GLY A 130 19.51 -21.20 10.70
C GLY A 130 20.38 -21.40 11.96
N ARG A 131 19.98 -20.86 13.11
CA ARG A 131 20.74 -20.98 14.38
C ARG A 131 20.56 -22.31 15.11
N GLY A 132 19.75 -23.22 14.56
CA GLY A 132 19.24 -24.40 15.26
C GLY A 132 18.01 -24.08 16.10
N TYR A 133 17.31 -25.13 16.54
CA TYR A 133 16.06 -25.05 17.30
C TYR A 133 15.86 -26.29 18.18
#